data_AF-A0A3B9JE76-F1
#
_entry.id   AF-A0A3B9JE76-F1
#
_cell.length_a   1.000
_cell.length_b   1.000
_cell.length_c   1.000
_cell.angle_alpha   90.00
_cell.angle_beta   90.00
_cell.angle_gamma   90.00
#
_symmetry.space_group_name_H-M   'P 1'
#
loop_
_entity.id
_entity.type
_entity.pdbx_description
1 polymer ?
#
loop_
_entity_poly.entity_id
_entity_poly.type
_entity_poly.pdbx_seq_one_letter_code
_entity_poly.pdbx_strand_id
1 'polypeptide(L)' 'MTDYSPKPEHRFTFGLWTVGNPGGDPFGYATREHKTPAELVYLLGEVGAYGVNFHDNDL' A
#
# COMPACT_ATOMS: atom_id res chain seq x y z
N MET A 1 -7.38 23.85 -15.76
CA MET A 1 -6.99 23.25 -14.46
C MET A 1 -5.78 22.37 -14.71
N THR A 2 -4.83 22.34 -13.77
CA THR A 2 -3.66 21.46 -13.85
C THR A 2 -4.07 20.03 -13.48
N ASP A 3 -3.58 19.04 -14.22
CA ASP A 3 -3.78 17.62 -13.94
C ASP A 3 -2.72 17.13 -12.95
N TYR A 4 -3.17 16.53 -11.85
CA TYR A 4 -2.31 16.00 -10.77
C TYR A 4 -2.35 14.48 -10.70
N SER A 5 -2.81 13.81 -11.76
CA SER A 5 -2.84 12.35 -11.81
C SER A 5 -1.42 11.77 -11.70
N PRO A 6 -1.22 10.69 -10.92
CA PRO A 6 0.08 10.06 -10.77
C PRO A 6 0.53 9.44 -12.09
N LYS A 7 1.83 9.48 -12.35
CA LYS A 7 2.49 8.87 -13.51
C LYS A 7 3.66 8.01 -13.03
N PRO A 8 4.02 6.94 -13.76
CA PRO A 8 5.16 6.10 -13.40
C PRO A 8 6.47 6.87 -13.22
N GLU A 9 6.69 7.94 -14.00
CA GLU A 9 7.86 8.82 -13.92
C GLU A 9 7.98 9.62 -12.61
N HIS A 10 6.89 9.76 -11.84
CA HIS A 10 6.93 10.35 -10.49
C HIS A 10 7.50 9.41 -9.43
N ARG A 11 7.55 8.09 -9.73
CA ARG A 11 8.17 7.06 -8.89
C ARG A 11 7.64 7.01 -7.44
N PHE A 12 6.34 7.20 -7.24
CA PHE A 12 5.72 6.99 -5.95
C PHE A 12 5.73 5.51 -5.58
N THR A 13 6.27 5.16 -4.41
CA THR A 13 6.29 3.79 -3.87
C THR A 13 5.64 3.73 -2.51
N PHE A 14 5.15 2.55 -2.15
CA PHE A 14 4.51 2.29 -0.85
C PHE A 14 5.01 0.98 -0.26
N GLY A 15 5.34 0.98 1.03
CA GLY A 15 5.61 -0.26 1.76
C GLY A 15 4.35 -1.11 1.92
N LEU A 16 4.43 -2.43 1.81
CA LEU A 16 3.27 -3.32 2.02
C LEU A 16 2.64 -3.09 3.40
N TRP A 17 3.46 -2.87 4.44
CA TRP A 17 3.02 -2.56 5.80
C TRP A 17 2.25 -1.24 5.93
N THR A 18 2.28 -0.36 4.92
CA THR A 18 1.55 0.92 4.96
C THR A 18 0.08 0.69 4.65
N VAL A 19 -0.23 0.31 3.41
CA VAL A 19 -1.60 0.02 2.94
C VAL A 19 -2.15 -1.29 3.49
N GLY A 20 -1.28 -2.21 3.93
CA GLY A 20 -1.64 -3.47 4.58
C GLY A 20 -1.87 -3.37 6.10
N ASN A 21 -1.67 -2.20 6.72
CA ASN A 21 -1.83 -2.06 8.16
C ASN A 21 -3.29 -2.34 8.60
N PRO A 22 -3.56 -3.38 9.42
CA PRO A 22 -4.91 -3.70 9.89
C PRO A 22 -5.47 -2.68 10.88
N GLY A 23 -4.64 -1.73 11.35
CA GLY A 23 -5.06 -0.60 12.19
C GLY A 23 -5.24 -0.96 13.66
N GLY A 24 -4.60 -2.03 14.14
CA GLY A 24 -4.49 -2.31 15.56
C GLY A 24 -3.43 -1.43 16.21
N ASP A 25 -3.63 -1.10 17.48
CA ASP A 25 -2.74 -0.25 18.27
C ASP A 25 -2.69 -0.74 19.74
N PRO A 26 -1.88 -0.14 20.63
CA PRO A 26 -1.77 -0.60 22.02
C PRO A 26 -3.07 -0.55 22.85
N PHE A 27 -4.10 0.14 22.35
CA PHE A 27 -5.37 0.39 23.03
C PHE A 27 -6.59 -0.18 22.28
N GLY A 28 -6.40 -0.77 21.09
CA GLY A 28 -7.48 -1.25 20.25
C GLY A 28 -7.07 -2.40 19.32
N TYR A 29 -7.99 -3.33 19.10
CA TYR A 29 -7.80 -4.42 18.15
C TYR A 29 -7.82 -3.94 16.69
N ALA A 30 -7.32 -4.79 15.78
CA ALA A 30 -7.41 -4.58 14.35
C ALA A 30 -8.85 -4.23 13.89
N THR A 31 -8.96 -3.26 12.99
CA THR A 31 -10.24 -2.78 12.45
C THR A 31 -10.42 -3.07 10.96
N ARG A 32 -9.37 -3.54 10.29
CA ARG A 32 -9.37 -3.94 8.88
C ARG A 32 -8.93 -5.40 8.75
N GLU A 33 -9.52 -6.10 7.79
CA GLU A 33 -9.08 -7.44 7.42
C GLU A 33 -7.69 -7.41 6.79
N HIS A 34 -6.94 -8.50 7.00
CA HIS A 34 -5.66 -8.68 6.34
C HIS A 34 -5.85 -8.84 4.83
N LYS A 35 -4.91 -8.26 4.07
CA LYS A 35 -4.79 -8.44 2.63
C LYS A 35 -3.48 -9.14 2.32
N THR A 36 -3.51 -10.02 1.34
CA THR A 36 -2.30 -10.65 0.80
C THR A 36 -1.43 -9.61 0.09
N PRO A 37 -0.11 -9.82 0.01
CA PRO A 37 0.79 -8.96 -0.76
C PRO A 37 0.35 -8.76 -2.22
N ALA A 38 -0.19 -9.81 -2.85
CA ALA A 38 -0.69 -9.75 -4.22
C ALA A 38 -1.86 -8.77 -4.36
N GLU A 39 -2.85 -8.84 -3.47
CA GLU A 39 -3.99 -7.90 -3.46
C GLU A 39 -3.54 -6.45 -3.30
N LEU A 40 -2.54 -6.20 -2.43
CA LEU A 40 -2.00 -4.86 -2.22
C LEU A 40 -1.26 -4.34 -3.45
N VAL A 41 -0.50 -5.19 -4.13
CA VAL A 41 0.19 -4.82 -5.38
C VAL A 41 -0.81 -4.47 -6.49
N TYR A 42 -1.87 -5.26 -6.67
CA TYR A 42 -2.90 -4.95 -7.66
C TYR A 42 -3.62 -3.63 -7.34
N LEU A 43 -4.01 -3.41 -6.08
CA LEU A 43 -4.63 -2.16 -5.63
C LEU A 43 -3.74 -0.94 -5.87
N LEU A 44 -2.45 -1.05 -5.54
CA LEU A 44 -1.48 0.04 -5.74
C LEU A 44 -1.24 0.31 -7.24
N GLY A 45 -1.26 -0.72 -8.08
CA GLY A 45 -1.19 -0.59 -9.53
C GLY A 45 -2.37 0.16 -10.13
N GLU A 46 -3.59 -0.10 -9.63
CA GLU A 46 -4.82 0.58 -10.08
C GLU A 46 -4.79 2.09 -9.83
N VAL A 47 -4.13 2.54 -8.76
CA VAL A 47 -4.02 3.96 -8.39
C VAL A 47 -2.74 4.64 -8.89
N GLY A 48 -1.93 3.94 -9.71
CA GLY A 48 -0.76 4.51 -10.38
C GLY A 48 0.52 4.57 -9.55
N ALA A 49 0.65 3.74 -8.51
CA ALA A 49 1.93 3.58 -7.82
C ALA A 49 2.97 2.94 -8.75
N TYR A 50 4.22 3.36 -8.62
CA TYR A 50 5.33 2.84 -9.42
C TYR A 50 5.85 1.50 -8.91
N GLY A 51 5.82 1.28 -7.60
CA GLY A 51 6.34 0.05 -6.99
C GLY A 51 6.03 -0.06 -5.51
N VAL A 52 6.47 -1.18 -4.93
CA VAL A 52 6.28 -1.50 -3.51
C VAL A 52 7.60 -1.76 -2.80
N ASN A 53 7.60 -1.58 -1.49
CA ASN A 53 8.68 -1.99 -0.59
C ASN A 53 8.13 -3.05 0.37
N PHE A 54 8.98 -3.95 0.87
CA PHE A 54 8.57 -5.02 1.78
C PHE A 54 9.67 -5.31 2.81
N HIS A 55 9.27 -5.67 4.02
CA HIS A 55 10.13 -6.38 4.96
C HIS A 55 10.11 -7.87 4.64
N ASP A 56 11.09 -8.61 5.16
CA ASP A 56 11.20 -10.05 4.99
C ASP A 56 9.95 -10.82 5.48
N ASN A 57 9.27 -10.32 6.52
CA ASN A 57 8.05 -10.90 7.07
C ASN A 57 6.74 -10.34 6.51
N ASP A 58 6.80 -9.43 5.52
CA ASP A 58 5.61 -8.95 4.81
C ASP A 58 5.20 -9.91 3.66
N LEU A 59 6.06 -10.89 3.31
CA LEU A 59 5.87 -11.82 2.20
C LEU A 59 5.84 -13.29 2.64
#